data_AF-A0A563DGW8-F1
#
_entry.id   AF-A0A563DGW8-F1
#
_cell.length_a   1.000
_cell.length_b   1.000
_cell.length_c   1.000
_cell.angle_alpha   90.00
_cell.angle_beta   90.00
_cell.angle_gamma   90.00
#
_symmetry.space_group_name_H-M   'P 1'
#
loop_
_entity.id
_entity.type
_entity.pdbx_description
1 polymer ?
#
loop_
_entity_poly.entity_id
_entity_poly.type
_entity_poly.pdbx_seq_one_letter_code
_entity_poly.pdbx_strand_id
1 'polypeptide(L)' 'MKKKTLINLIAIGIGIYFIYRGIVWYNSTTDENQPNKFIGFIYMGLGILAILVQVFANYRSTKRKDK' A
#
# COMPACT_ATOMS: atom_id res chain seq x y z
N MET A 1 -12.49 -18.92 -7.50
CA MET A 1 -11.79 -18.23 -6.38
C MET A 1 -12.81 -17.72 -5.36
N LYS A 2 -12.56 -17.85 -4.05
CA LYS A 2 -13.44 -17.29 -3.01
C LYS A 2 -13.37 -15.76 -3.09
N LYS A 3 -14.52 -15.05 -3.07
CA LYS A 3 -14.60 -13.57 -3.20
C LYS A 3 -13.59 -12.81 -2.31
N LYS A 4 -13.32 -13.31 -1.10
CA LYS A 4 -12.33 -12.74 -0.17
C LYS A 4 -10.89 -12.78 -0.69
N THR A 5 -10.50 -13.84 -1.39
CA THR A 5 -9.16 -13.98 -1.98
C THR A 5 -8.93 -12.96 -3.10
N LEU A 6 -9.97 -12.70 -3.91
CA LEU A 6 -9.90 -11.71 -4.98
C LEU A 6 -9.75 -10.28 -4.43
N ILE A 7 -10.52 -9.93 -3.40
CA ILE A 7 -10.43 -8.62 -2.73
C ILE A 7 -9.03 -8.38 -2.15
N ASN A 8 -8.42 -9.40 -1.55
CA ASN A 8 -7.06 -9.31 -1.04
C ASN A 8 -6.02 -9.12 -2.14
N LEU A 9 -6.13 -9.84 -3.25
CA LEU A 9 -5.22 -9.68 -4.39
C LEU A 9 -5.30 -8.26 -4.97
N ILE A 10 -6.52 -7.73 -5.12
CA ILE A 10 -6.73 -6.36 -5.62
C ILE A 10 -6.11 -5.34 -4.66
N ALA A 11 -6.32 -5.48 -3.36
CA ALA A 11 -5.77 -4.54 -2.38
C ALA A 11 -4.23 -4.59 -2.31
N ILE A 12 -3.63 -5.78 -2.41
CA ILE A 12 -2.18 -5.93 -2.50
C ILE A 12 -1.67 -5.27 -3.79
N GLY A 13 -2.35 -5.48 -4.92
CA GLY A 13 -2.01 -4.83 -6.19
C GLY A 13 -2.07 -3.30 -6.12
N ILE A 14 -3.09 -2.75 -5.46
CA ILE A 14 -3.21 -1.31 -5.22
C ILE A 14 -2.04 -0.80 -4.35
N GLY A 15 -1.73 -1.50 -3.26
CA GLY A 15 -0.61 -1.15 -2.38
C GLY A 15 0.73 -1.13 -3.11
N ILE A 16 1.02 -2.16 -3.92
CA ILE A 16 2.23 -2.24 -4.73
C ILE A 16 2.29 -1.10 -5.76
N TYR A 17 1.17 -0.78 -6.41
CA TYR A 17 1.10 0.34 -7.35
C TYR A 17 1.44 1.67 -6.69
N PHE A 18 0.90 1.94 -5.50
CA PHE A 18 1.21 3.16 -4.76
C PHE A 18 2.67 3.24 -4.33
N ILE A 19 3.27 2.13 -3.91
CA ILE A 19 4.70 2.06 -3.58
C ILE A 19 5.55 2.34 -4.83
N TYR A 20 5.28 1.66 -5.95
CA TYR A 20 5.98 1.88 -7.21
C TYR A 20 5.89 3.33 -7.67
N ARG A 21 4.67 3.91 -7.66
CA ARG A 21 4.45 5.30 -8.04
C ARG A 21 5.18 6.28 -7.11
N GLY A 22 5.22 5.99 -5.80
CA GLY A 22 5.97 6.76 -4.81
C GLY A 22 7.47 6.74 -5.09
N ILE A 23 8.04 5.57 -5.41
CA ILE A 23 9.46 5.41 -5.79
C ILE A 23 9.76 6.15 -7.09
N VAL A 24 8.90 6.01 -8.11
CA VAL A 24 9.06 6.73 -9.38
C VAL A 24 9.07 8.22 -9.12
N TRP A 25 8.10 8.78 -8.38
CA TRP A 25 8.07 10.21 -8.06
C TRP A 25 9.28 10.67 -7.24
N TYR A 26 9.69 9.87 -6.26
CA TYR A 26 10.88 10.16 -5.46
C TYR A 26 12.14 10.26 -6.32
N ASN A 27 12.31 9.34 -7.27
CA ASN A 27 13.47 9.30 -8.19
C ASN A 27 13.37 10.27 -9.38
N SER A 28 12.15 10.62 -9.81
CA SER A 28 11.91 11.57 -10.92
C SER A 28 12.25 13.00 -10.54
N THR A 29 12.40 13.30 -9.24
CA THR A 29 12.71 14.63 -8.74
C THR A 29 14.23 14.85 -8.79
N THR A 30 14.76 15.06 -10.00
CA THR A 30 16.19 15.27 -10.25
C THR A 30 16.67 16.69 -9.96
N ASP A 31 15.77 17.69 -9.86
CA ASP A 31 16.15 19.08 -9.63
C ASP A 31 15.40 19.70 -8.43
N GLU A 32 16.17 20.06 -7.39
CA GLU A 32 16.01 21.07 -6.32
C GLU A 32 14.65 21.28 -5.60
N ASN A 33 13.59 20.58 -5.95
CA ASN A 33 12.27 20.73 -5.35
C ASN A 33 12.09 19.73 -4.20
N GLN A 34 12.68 20.05 -3.04
CA GLN A 34 12.46 19.34 -1.76
C GLN A 34 10.98 18.94 -1.47
N PRO A 35 9.94 19.74 -1.77
CA PRO A 35 8.55 19.32 -1.54
C PRO A 35 8.15 18.03 -2.29
N ASN A 36 8.73 17.74 -3.45
CA ASN A 36 8.35 16.55 -4.23
C ASN A 36 8.86 15.24 -3.62
N LYS A 37 10.03 15.27 -2.95
CA LYS A 37 10.55 14.11 -2.20
C LYS A 37 9.70 13.80 -0.98
N PHE A 38 9.23 14.82 -0.27
CA PHE A 38 8.32 14.65 0.88
C PHE A 38 6.98 14.05 0.45
N ILE A 39 6.42 14.52 -0.67
CA ILE A 39 5.20 13.96 -1.24
C ILE A 39 5.42 12.49 -1.65
N GLY A 40 6.52 12.17 -2.32
CA GLY A 40 6.87 10.78 -2.66
C GLY A 40 6.93 9.87 -1.43
N PHE A 41 7.49 10.37 -0.32
CA PHE A 41 7.55 9.64 0.95
C PHE A 41 6.17 9.43 1.57
N ILE A 42 5.27 10.43 1.52
CA ILE A 42 3.87 10.28 1.96
C ILE A 42 3.16 9.21 1.13
N TYR A 43 3.30 9.25 -0.19
CA TYR A 43 2.67 8.26 -1.07
C TYR A 43 3.18 6.84 -0.79
N MET A 44 4.47 6.69 -0.52
CA MET A 44 5.05 5.39 -0.14
C MET A 44 4.52 4.92 1.22
N GLY A 45 4.44 5.83 2.21
CA GLY A 45 3.87 5.58 3.52
C GLY A 45 2.40 5.14 3.46
N LEU A 46 1.58 5.80 2.65
CA LEU A 46 0.18 5.43 2.43
C LEU A 46 0.04 4.04 1.79
N GLY A 47 0.91 3.69 0.83
CA GLY A 47 0.94 2.36 0.22
C GLY A 47 1.25 1.26 1.24
N ILE A 48 2.24 1.48 2.09
CA ILE A 48 2.60 0.54 3.18
C ILE A 48 1.46 0.42 4.20
N LEU A 49 0.87 1.54 4.61
CA LEU A 49 -0.27 1.57 5.53
C LEU A 49 -1.47 0.79 5.00
N ALA A 50 -1.81 0.95 3.72
CA ALA A 50 -2.89 0.21 3.08
C ALA A 50 -2.64 -1.31 3.14
N ILE A 51 -1.42 -1.77 2.85
CA ILE A 51 -1.03 -3.18 2.95
C ILE A 51 -1.14 -3.67 4.40
N LEU A 52 -0.62 -2.91 5.37
CA LEU A 52 -0.68 -3.26 6.79
C LEU A 52 -2.12 -3.37 7.31
N VAL A 53 -2.98 -2.42 6.96
CA VAL A 53 -4.42 -2.45 7.31
C VAL A 53 -5.08 -3.69 6.70
N GLN A 54 -4.76 -4.04 5.45
CA GLN A 54 -5.28 -5.23 4.79
C GLN A 54 -4.82 -6.52 5.52
N VAL A 55 -3.54 -6.63 5.84
CA VAL A 55 -2.97 -7.76 6.59
C VAL A 55 -3.61 -7.88 7.97
N PHE A 56 -3.79 -6.76 8.67
CA PHE A 56 -4.42 -6.73 9.98
C PHE A 56 -5.91 -7.10 9.92
N ALA A 57 -6.65 -6.59 8.94
CA ALA A 57 -8.05 -6.92 8.73
C ALA A 57 -8.24 -8.42 8.42
N ASN A 58 -7.33 -8.99 7.62
CA ASN A 58 -7.30 -10.44 7.37
C ASN A 58 -7.01 -11.23 8.63
N TYR A 59 -5.98 -10.85 9.40
CA TYR A 59 -5.63 -11.50 10.66
C TYR A 59 -6.79 -11.48 11.66
N ARG A 60 -7.46 -10.33 11.82
CA ARG A 60 -8.64 -10.19 12.68
C ARG A 60 -9.83 -11.02 12.18
N SER A 61 -10.04 -11.09 10.85
CA SER A 61 -11.11 -11.91 10.27
C SER A 61 -10.86 -13.41 10.45
N THR A 62 -9.60 -13.86 10.51
CA THR A 62 -9.25 -15.26 10.79
C THR A 62 -9.54 -15.57 12.26
N LYS A 63 -9.09 -14.72 13.19
CA LYS A 63 -9.34 -14.89 14.64
C LYS A 63 -10.82 -14.90 15.04
N ARG A 64 -11.71 -14.31 14.24
CA ARG A 64 -13.16 -14.31 14.47
C ARG A 64 -13.88 -15.57 13.95
N LYS A 65 -13.23 -16.38 13.13
CA LYS A 65 -13.78 -17.65 12.61
C LYS A 65 -13.41 -18.86 13.46
N ASP A 66 -12.36 -18.74 14.27
CA ASP A 66 -11.89 -19.79 15.19
C ASP A 66 -12.47 -19.66 16.61
N LYS A 67 -13.43 -18.75 16.83
CA LYS A 67 -14.28 -18.66 18.02
C LYS A 67 -15.71 -18.95 17.64
#